data_AF-A0A811S871-F1
#
_entry.id   AF-A0A811S871-F1
#
_cell.length_a   1.000
_cell.length_b   1.000
_cell.length_c   1.000
_cell.angle_alpha   90.00
_cell.angle_beta   90.00
_cell.angle_gamma   90.00
#
_symmetry.space_group_name_H-M   'P 1'
#
loop_
_entity.id
_entity.type
_entity.pdbx_description
1 polymer ?
#
loop_
_entity_poly.entity_id
_entity_poly.type
_entity_poly.pdbx_seq_one_letter_code
_entity_poly.pdbx_strand_id
1 'polypeptide(L)'
;MAATSEEAIKQFSALIEQLEEPLKTTFQNVHQGNLRGTLVRFLKAREWSAPKAHKMLMDCLNWRVQNEIDSVLAKPILPSDLYRAIRDTLLVGLTGYSKQGQPVYAFGVGLSTFDKASVNYYVQSHIQMNEYRDRVVLPAASKKFRRQINTCLKVMDMTGLKLSALSQIKIL
;
A
#
# COMPACT_ATOMS: atom_id res chain seq x y z
N MET A 1 -17.86 -10.33 21.19
CA MET A 1 -17.03 -9.82 20.07
C MET A 1 -15.93 -8.85 20.51
N ALA A 2 -16.16 -7.86 21.39
CA ALA A 2 -15.10 -6.94 21.82
C ALA A 2 -13.97 -7.62 22.63
N ALA A 3 -14.31 -8.49 23.59
CA ALA A 3 -13.33 -9.21 24.41
C ALA A 3 -12.41 -10.13 23.58
N THR A 4 -12.96 -10.79 22.56
CA THR A 4 -12.19 -11.66 21.65
C THR A 4 -11.23 -10.87 20.75
N SER A 5 -11.57 -9.62 20.40
CA SER A 5 -10.73 -8.75 19.58
C SER A 5 -9.54 -8.18 20.35
N GLU A 6 -9.73 -7.77 21.61
CA GLU A 6 -8.60 -7.27 22.43
C GLU A 6 -7.63 -8.39 22.81
N GLU A 7 -8.13 -9.59 23.09
CA GLU A 7 -7.27 -10.75 23.34
C GLU A 7 -6.41 -11.09 22.11
N ALA A 8 -7.00 -11.05 20.90
CA ALA A 8 -6.25 -11.25 19.67
C ALA A 8 -5.17 -10.17 19.44
N ILE A 9 -5.44 -8.91 19.81
CA ILE A 9 -4.43 -7.83 19.75
C ILE A 9 -3.30 -8.10 20.73
N LYS A 10 -3.60 -8.52 21.96
CA LYS A 10 -2.60 -8.84 22.99
C LYS A 10 -1.70 -10.00 22.56
N GLN A 11 -2.29 -11.11 22.13
CA GLN A 11 -1.56 -12.27 21.63
C GLN A 11 -0.67 -11.89 20.44
N PHE A 12 -1.21 -11.12 19.49
CA PHE A 12 -0.43 -10.69 18.35
C PHE A 12 0.71 -9.76 18.75
N SER A 13 0.47 -8.82 19.68
CA SER A 13 1.50 -7.90 20.20
C SER A 13 2.68 -8.66 20.82
N ALA A 14 2.40 -9.70 21.62
CA ALA A 14 3.45 -10.53 22.23
C ALA A 14 4.33 -11.26 21.19
N LEU A 15 3.76 -11.64 20.04
CA LEU A 15 4.54 -12.22 18.94
C LEU A 15 5.45 -11.17 18.27
N ILE A 16 5.01 -9.91 18.21
CA ILE A 16 5.78 -8.81 17.60
C ILE A 16 6.95 -8.34 18.45
N GLU A 17 6.88 -8.51 19.77
CA GLU A 17 8.00 -8.19 20.68
C GLU A 17 9.25 -9.02 20.39
N GLN A 18 9.09 -10.17 19.72
CA GLN A 18 10.16 -11.09 19.34
C GLN A 18 10.83 -10.71 18.01
N LEU A 19 10.45 -9.60 17.37
CA LEU A 19 11.07 -9.15 16.13
C LEU A 19 12.51 -8.70 16.35
N GLU A 20 13.42 -9.34 15.63
CA GLU A 20 14.83 -8.96 15.56
C GLU A 20 15.12 -8.08 14.34
N GLU A 21 16.32 -7.50 14.28
CA GLU A 21 16.76 -6.78 13.09
C GLU A 21 17.02 -7.74 11.92
N PRO A 22 16.73 -7.35 10.66
CA PRO A 22 16.28 -6.03 10.21
C PRO A 22 14.74 -5.82 10.25
N LEU A 23 13.97 -6.83 10.69
CA LEU A 23 12.50 -6.82 10.63
C LEU A 23 11.89 -5.77 11.56
N LYS A 24 12.51 -5.53 12.72
CA LYS A 24 12.09 -4.49 13.65
C LYS A 24 12.16 -3.09 13.03
N THR A 25 13.26 -2.75 12.35
CA THR A 25 13.40 -1.47 11.63
C THR A 25 12.33 -1.31 10.54
N THR A 26 12.14 -2.32 9.69
CA THR A 26 11.13 -2.18 8.62
C THR A 26 9.70 -2.16 9.17
N PHE A 27 9.43 -2.82 10.30
CA PHE A 27 8.13 -2.74 10.94
C PHE A 27 7.81 -1.35 11.47
N GLN A 28 8.81 -0.60 11.95
CA GLN A 28 8.64 0.81 12.32
C GLN A 28 8.18 1.66 11.11
N ASN A 29 8.73 1.40 9.93
CA ASN A 29 8.30 2.04 8.68
C ASN A 29 6.85 1.66 8.29
N VAL A 30 6.41 0.44 8.60
CA VAL A 30 5.04 -0.01 8.31
C VAL A 30 4.02 0.65 9.24
N HIS A 31 4.31 0.75 10.54
CA HIS A 31 3.31 1.25 11.50
C HIS A 31 3.35 2.77 11.73
N GLN A 32 4.50 3.43 11.48
CA GLN A 32 4.66 4.89 11.53
C GLN A 32 4.04 5.55 12.78
N GLY A 33 4.35 5.00 13.96
CA GLY A 33 3.80 5.45 15.24
C GLY A 33 2.38 4.95 15.58
N ASN A 34 1.62 4.38 14.64
CA ASN A 34 0.32 3.76 14.89
C ASN A 34 0.41 2.23 14.95
N LEU A 35 1.07 1.72 16.01
CA LEU A 35 1.26 0.29 16.22
C LEU A 35 -0.08 -0.45 16.31
N ARG A 36 -0.97 -0.03 17.21
CA ARG A 36 -2.27 -0.70 17.43
C ARG A 36 -3.11 -0.74 16.16
N GLY A 37 -3.19 0.37 15.41
CA GLY A 37 -3.93 0.40 14.14
C GLY A 37 -3.36 -0.54 13.09
N THR A 38 -2.03 -0.70 13.07
CA THR A 38 -1.35 -1.65 12.18
C THR A 38 -1.66 -3.10 12.57
N LEU A 39 -1.57 -3.45 13.85
CA LEU A 39 -1.93 -4.81 14.32
C LEU A 39 -3.38 -5.15 13.97
N VAL A 40 -4.31 -4.23 14.22
CA VAL A 40 -5.73 -4.40 13.88
C VAL A 40 -5.93 -4.58 12.37
N ARG A 41 -5.15 -3.91 11.51
CA ARG A 41 -5.23 -4.06 10.06
C ARG A 41 -4.87 -5.49 9.62
N PHE A 42 -3.79 -6.06 10.14
CA PHE A 42 -3.39 -7.45 9.84
C PHE A 42 -4.36 -8.47 10.44
N LEU A 43 -4.85 -8.24 11.67
CA LEU A 43 -5.86 -9.09 12.30
C LEU A 43 -7.17 -9.11 11.50
N LYS A 44 -7.70 -7.95 11.10
CA LYS A 44 -8.90 -7.87 10.26
C LYS A 44 -8.73 -8.61 8.93
N ALA A 45 -7.55 -8.53 8.31
CA ALA A 45 -7.25 -9.23 7.07
C ALA A 45 -7.15 -10.76 7.23
N ARG A 46 -7.12 -11.27 8.47
CA ARG A 46 -6.99 -12.69 8.81
C ARG A 46 -8.05 -13.12 9.83
N GLU A 47 -9.24 -12.53 9.74
CA GLU A 47 -10.41 -12.94 10.54
C GLU A 47 -10.14 -12.96 12.05
N TRP A 48 -9.31 -12.02 12.52
CA TRP A 48 -8.85 -11.91 13.92
C TRP A 48 -8.03 -13.10 14.44
N SER A 49 -7.46 -13.93 13.56
CA SER A 49 -6.51 -14.98 13.93
C SER A 49 -5.10 -14.41 14.12
N ALA A 50 -4.62 -14.34 15.37
CA ALA A 50 -3.28 -13.85 15.68
C ALA A 50 -2.15 -14.64 14.98
N PRO A 51 -2.15 -15.99 14.94
CA PRO A 51 -1.10 -16.74 14.23
C PRO A 51 -1.07 -16.46 12.71
N LYS A 52 -2.26 -16.36 12.07
CA LYS A 52 -2.35 -16.04 10.63
C LYS A 52 -1.94 -14.60 10.34
N ALA A 53 -2.31 -13.66 11.20
CA ALA A 53 -1.91 -12.25 11.11
C ALA A 53 -0.41 -12.08 11.29
N HIS A 54 0.18 -12.81 12.24
CA HIS A 54 1.62 -12.86 12.45
C HIS A 54 2.36 -13.38 11.23
N LYS A 55 1.96 -14.54 10.68
CA LYS A 55 2.54 -15.05 9.44
C LYS A 55 2.47 -14.03 8.31
N MET A 56 1.30 -13.41 8.09
CA MET A 56 1.13 -12.38 7.07
C MET A 56 2.04 -11.17 7.28
N LEU A 57 2.24 -10.73 8.52
CA LEU A 57 3.18 -9.65 8.81
C LEU A 57 4.61 -10.08 8.53
N MET A 58 5.04 -11.25 8.99
CA MET A 58 6.39 -11.76 8.75
C MET A 58 6.70 -11.86 7.24
N ASP A 59 5.77 -12.40 6.46
CA ASP A 59 5.89 -12.47 5.01
C ASP A 59 6.02 -11.06 4.40
N CYS A 60 5.23 -10.09 4.89
CA CYS A 60 5.30 -8.70 4.45
C CYS A 60 6.65 -8.04 4.79
N LEU A 61 7.15 -8.18 6.02
CA LEU A 61 8.41 -7.58 6.46
C LEU A 61 9.60 -8.20 5.73
N ASN A 62 9.62 -9.53 5.56
CA ASN A 62 10.65 -10.21 4.78
C ASN A 62 10.65 -9.74 3.32
N TRP A 63 9.47 -9.65 2.69
CA TRP A 63 9.36 -9.11 1.33
C TRP A 63 9.90 -7.68 1.23
N ARG A 64 9.60 -6.82 2.22
CA ARG A 64 10.10 -5.44 2.27
C ARG A 64 11.63 -5.38 2.34
N VAL A 65 12.24 -6.20 3.19
CA VAL A 65 13.70 -6.27 3.34
C VAL A 65 14.34 -6.79 2.06
N GLN A 66 13.85 -7.92 1.54
CA GLN A 66 14.40 -8.56 0.33
C GLN A 66 14.34 -7.65 -0.91
N ASN A 67 13.32 -6.79 -1.01
CA ASN A 67 13.12 -5.89 -2.15
C ASN A 67 13.51 -4.43 -1.82
N GLU A 68 14.17 -4.19 -0.68
CA GLU A 68 14.65 -2.88 -0.23
C GLU A 68 13.58 -1.77 -0.25
N ILE A 69 12.34 -2.12 0.07
CA ILE A 69 11.16 -1.27 -0.10
C ILE A 69 11.24 0.02 0.71
N ASP A 70 11.88 -0.03 1.88
CA ASP A 70 12.01 1.14 2.76
C ASP A 70 12.80 2.30 2.11
N SER A 71 13.63 1.98 1.11
CA SER A 71 14.43 2.94 0.33
C SER A 71 13.79 3.32 -1.02
N VAL A 72 12.65 2.72 -1.39
CA VAL A 72 12.11 2.81 -2.76
C VAL A 72 11.77 4.24 -3.19
N LEU A 73 11.39 5.11 -2.25
CA LEU A 73 11.09 6.52 -2.52
C LEU A 73 12.34 7.34 -2.88
N ALA A 74 13.52 6.88 -2.47
CA ALA A 74 14.80 7.49 -2.81
C ALA A 74 15.42 6.91 -4.11
N LYS A 75 14.81 5.86 -4.68
CA LYS A 75 15.28 5.16 -5.89
C LYS A 75 14.42 5.54 -7.11
N PRO A 76 14.70 6.65 -7.82
CA PRO A 76 13.89 7.06 -8.97
C PRO A 76 13.92 6.02 -10.10
N ILE A 77 12.86 5.96 -10.90
CA ILE A 77 12.85 5.19 -12.15
C ILE A 77 13.67 5.99 -13.18
N LEU A 78 14.75 5.37 -13.67
CA LEU A 78 15.65 5.96 -14.66
C LEU A 78 15.61 5.15 -15.97
N PRO A 79 15.78 5.79 -17.14
CA PRO A 79 15.91 7.24 -17.35
C PRO A 79 14.59 8.00 -17.12
N SER A 80 14.65 9.33 -17.01
CA SER A 80 13.46 10.17 -16.76
C SER A 80 12.37 10.00 -17.83
N ASP A 81 12.74 9.71 -19.07
CA ASP A 81 11.76 9.50 -20.15
C ASP A 81 11.00 8.18 -19.98
N LEU A 82 11.62 7.15 -19.38
CA LEU A 82 10.93 5.93 -19.00
C LEU A 82 9.88 6.21 -17.92
N TYR A 83 10.24 7.01 -16.91
CA TYR A 83 9.29 7.43 -15.88
C TYR A 83 8.10 8.18 -16.49
N ARG A 84 8.34 9.13 -17.40
CA ARG A 84 7.27 9.86 -18.11
C ARG A 84 6.38 8.91 -18.90
N ALA A 85 6.97 7.99 -19.67
CA ALA A 85 6.21 7.02 -20.45
C ALA A 85 5.30 6.15 -19.58
N ILE A 86 5.73 5.77 -18.38
CA ILE A 86 4.89 5.05 -17.40
C ILE A 86 3.74 5.93 -16.89
N ARG A 87 4.00 7.22 -16.61
CA ARG A 87 2.97 8.15 -16.12
C ARG A 87 1.92 8.47 -17.18
N ASP A 88 2.30 8.45 -18.45
CA ASP A 88 1.40 8.70 -19.59
C ASP A 88 0.50 7.50 -19.90
N THR A 89 0.86 6.29 -19.43
CA THR A 89 0.11 5.06 -19.71
C THR A 89 -0.49 4.36 -18.49
N LEU A 90 -0.05 4.71 -17.27
CA LEU A 90 -0.71 4.40 -16.01
C LEU A 90 -1.36 5.69 -15.48
N LEU A 91 -2.57 5.95 -15.97
CA LEU A 91 -3.29 7.18 -15.67
C LEU A 91 -3.76 7.16 -14.21
N VAL A 92 -3.05 7.89 -13.35
CA VAL A 92 -3.41 8.03 -11.93
C VAL A 92 -3.13 9.43 -11.41
N GLY A 93 -4.12 10.01 -10.72
CA GLY A 93 -4.02 11.31 -10.07
C GLY A 93 -4.52 11.29 -8.63
N LEU A 94 -3.90 12.11 -7.77
CA LEU A 94 -4.40 12.44 -6.44
C LEU A 94 -5.18 13.75 -6.54
N THR A 95 -6.50 13.69 -6.44
CA THR A 95 -7.39 14.81 -6.84
C THR A 95 -7.98 15.59 -5.67
N GLY A 96 -7.72 15.17 -4.43
CA GLY A 96 -8.22 15.84 -3.23
C GLY A 96 -8.59 14.87 -2.13
N TYR A 97 -9.65 15.19 -1.40
CA TYR A 97 -10.14 14.42 -0.24
C TYR A 97 -11.64 14.16 -0.34
N SER A 98 -12.09 13.00 0.14
CA SER A 98 -13.51 12.70 0.31
C SER A 98 -14.13 13.58 1.41
N LYS A 99 -15.46 13.53 1.57
CA LYS A 99 -16.17 14.21 2.67
C LYS A 99 -15.66 13.78 4.04
N GLN A 100 -15.17 12.54 4.16
CA GLN A 100 -14.58 12.01 5.38
C GLN A 100 -13.11 12.41 5.53
N GLY A 101 -12.46 13.02 4.54
CA GLY A 101 -11.05 13.40 4.59
C GLY A 101 -10.09 12.31 4.09
N GLN A 102 -10.58 11.26 3.44
CA GLN A 102 -9.72 10.25 2.82
C GLN A 102 -9.14 10.80 1.52
N PRO A 103 -7.82 10.69 1.27
CA PRO A 103 -7.24 11.05 -0.02
C PRO A 103 -7.90 10.29 -1.17
N VAL A 104 -8.22 10.99 -2.26
CA VAL A 104 -8.90 10.43 -3.43
C VAL A 104 -7.90 10.19 -4.56
N TYR A 105 -7.74 8.93 -4.95
CA TYR A 105 -6.97 8.54 -6.13
C TYR A 105 -7.93 8.21 -7.27
N ALA A 106 -7.82 8.92 -8.38
CA ALA A 106 -8.54 8.64 -9.61
C ALA A 106 -7.65 7.85 -10.56
N PHE A 107 -8.15 6.71 -11.04
CA PHE A 107 -7.47 5.83 -11.99
C PHE A 107 -8.23 5.83 -13.31
N GLY A 108 -7.58 6.22 -14.40
CA GLY A 108 -8.11 6.10 -15.76
C GLY A 108 -7.87 4.71 -16.31
N VAL A 109 -8.52 3.68 -15.72
CA VAL A 109 -8.26 2.27 -16.03
C VAL A 109 -8.57 1.96 -17.49
N GLY A 110 -9.70 2.44 -18.02
CA GLY A 110 -10.10 2.13 -19.40
C GLY A 110 -9.21 2.73 -20.48
N LEU A 111 -8.44 3.77 -20.16
CA LEU A 111 -7.51 4.44 -21.07
C LEU A 111 -6.04 4.14 -20.76
N SER A 112 -5.74 3.39 -19.70
CA SER A 112 -4.37 2.99 -19.37
C SER A 112 -3.92 1.82 -20.26
N THR A 113 -2.77 1.95 -20.92
CA THR A 113 -2.32 1.00 -21.96
C THR A 113 -1.21 0.06 -21.52
N PHE A 114 -0.41 0.46 -20.52
CA PHE A 114 0.71 -0.32 -19.99
C PHE A 114 1.76 -0.81 -21.02
N ASP A 115 1.87 -0.18 -22.19
CA ASP A 115 2.63 -0.68 -23.35
C ASP A 115 4.05 -0.10 -23.47
N LYS A 116 4.43 0.86 -22.63
CA LYS A 116 5.71 1.60 -22.74
C LYS A 116 6.86 1.10 -21.88
N ALA A 117 6.62 0.11 -21.01
CA ALA A 117 7.63 -0.40 -20.09
C ALA A 117 7.35 -1.87 -19.76
N SER A 118 8.35 -2.55 -19.19
CA SER A 118 8.11 -3.88 -18.62
C SER A 118 7.18 -3.80 -17.41
N VAL A 119 6.48 -4.90 -17.12
CA VAL A 119 5.60 -5.01 -15.95
C VAL A 119 6.30 -4.61 -14.65
N ASN A 120 7.60 -4.91 -14.52
CA ASN A 120 8.39 -4.61 -13.33
C ASN A 120 8.45 -3.11 -13.04
N TYR A 121 8.54 -2.27 -14.07
CA TYR A 121 8.56 -0.82 -13.87
C TYR A 121 7.19 -0.26 -13.47
N TYR A 122 6.09 -0.80 -14.00
CA TYR A 122 4.75 -0.43 -13.54
C TYR A 122 4.52 -0.88 -12.08
N VAL A 123 4.99 -2.08 -11.72
CA VAL A 123 4.95 -2.57 -10.34
C VAL A 123 5.78 -1.69 -9.42
N GLN A 124 7.00 -1.32 -9.81
CA GLN A 124 7.85 -0.41 -9.04
C GLN A 124 7.17 0.96 -8.85
N SER A 125 6.61 1.54 -9.92
CA SER A 125 5.86 2.80 -9.86
C SER A 125 4.65 2.69 -8.92
N HIS A 126 3.94 1.55 -8.96
CA HIS A 126 2.82 1.28 -8.06
C HIS A 126 3.28 1.18 -6.60
N ILE A 127 4.38 0.48 -6.33
CA ILE A 127 4.98 0.37 -4.99
C ILE A 127 5.37 1.76 -4.47
N GLN A 128 6.08 2.56 -5.27
CA GLN A 128 6.46 3.93 -4.91
C GLN A 128 5.25 4.80 -4.57
N MET A 129 4.17 4.71 -5.37
CA MET A 129 2.94 5.43 -5.08
C MET A 129 2.29 4.98 -3.77
N ASN A 130 2.29 3.68 -3.44
CA ASN A 130 1.75 3.18 -2.17
C ASN A 130 2.62 3.59 -0.98
N GLU A 131 3.95 3.54 -1.09
CA GLU A 131 4.85 4.01 -0.03
C GLU A 131 4.71 5.52 0.18
N TYR A 132 4.58 6.31 -0.88
CA TYR A 132 4.32 7.75 -0.77
C TYR A 132 2.96 8.03 -0.15
N ARG A 133 1.93 7.25 -0.51
CA ARG A 133 0.61 7.32 0.14
C ARG A 133 0.73 7.13 1.65
N ASP A 134 1.42 6.07 2.06
CA ASP A 134 1.46 5.68 3.46
C ASP A 134 2.38 6.58 4.28
N ARG A 135 3.51 7.05 3.72
CA ARG A 135 4.50 7.86 4.45
C ARG A 135 4.27 9.37 4.41
N VAL A 136 3.53 9.85 3.41
CA VAL A 136 3.35 11.30 3.19
C VAL A 136 1.88 11.68 3.16
N VAL A 137 1.08 11.03 2.31
CA VAL A 137 -0.30 11.47 2.05
C VAL A 137 -1.23 11.19 3.23
N LEU A 138 -1.21 9.99 3.80
CA LEU A 138 -2.06 9.61 4.93
C LEU A 138 -1.71 10.36 6.23
N PRO A 139 -0.42 10.56 6.59
CA PRO A 139 -0.05 11.42 7.72
C PRO A 139 -0.49 12.87 7.53
N ALA A 140 -0.30 13.44 6.32
CA ALA A 140 -0.75 14.79 6.00
C ALA A 140 -2.27 14.92 6.10
N ALA A 141 -3.02 13.94 5.59
CA ALA A 141 -4.47 13.87 5.73
C ALA A 141 -4.89 13.82 7.21
N SER A 142 -4.23 12.96 8.00
CA SER A 142 -4.55 12.80 9.42
C SER A 142 -4.34 14.09 10.20
N LYS A 143 -3.24 14.80 9.93
CA LYS A 143 -2.95 16.13 10.50
C LYS A 143 -4.00 17.16 10.08
N LYS A 144 -4.34 17.21 8.78
CA LYS A 144 -5.30 18.17 8.23
C LYS A 144 -6.70 18.02 8.83
N PHE A 145 -7.18 16.79 8.96
CA PHE A 145 -8.53 16.49 9.46
C PHE A 145 -8.57 16.18 10.97
N ARG A 146 -7.45 16.33 11.68
CA ARG A 146 -7.30 16.11 13.13
C ARG A 146 -7.86 14.78 13.62
N ARG A 147 -7.73 13.74 12.80
CA ARG A 147 -8.18 12.37 13.10
C ARG A 147 -7.32 11.38 12.34
N GLN A 148 -7.21 10.14 12.83
CA GLN A 148 -6.47 9.12 12.10
C GLN A 148 -7.15 8.77 10.78
N ILE A 149 -6.42 8.93 9.67
CA ILE A 149 -6.80 8.51 8.31
C ILE A 149 -5.85 7.40 7.88
N ASN A 150 -6.35 6.17 7.75
CA ASN A 150 -5.57 4.99 7.39
C ASN A 150 -5.93 4.41 6.00
N THR A 151 -6.87 5.04 5.30
CA THR A 151 -7.42 4.53 4.05
C THR A 151 -7.58 5.65 3.03
N CYS A 152 -7.49 5.27 1.76
CA CYS A 152 -7.77 6.14 0.62
C CYS A 152 -9.06 5.71 -0.08
N LEU A 153 -9.68 6.64 -0.80
CA LEU A 153 -10.77 6.34 -1.73
C LEU A 153 -10.17 6.22 -3.14
N LYS A 154 -10.49 5.13 -3.85
CA LYS A 154 -10.06 4.92 -5.24
C LYS A 154 -11.27 4.99 -6.16
N VAL A 155 -11.27 5.94 -7.08
CA VAL A 155 -12.23 6.02 -8.19
C VAL A 155 -11.58 5.39 -9.40
N MET A 156 -12.21 4.37 -9.97
CA MET A 156 -11.70 3.69 -11.17
C MET A 156 -12.63 4.04 -12.33
N ASP A 157 -12.14 4.88 -13.23
CA ASP A 157 -12.82 5.19 -14.48
C ASP A 157 -12.53 4.09 -15.50
N MET A 158 -13.58 3.34 -15.82
CA MET A 158 -13.54 2.22 -16.76
C MET A 158 -13.91 2.66 -18.18
N THR A 159 -14.16 3.95 -18.41
CA THR A 159 -14.51 4.51 -19.72
C THR A 159 -13.43 4.21 -20.75
N GLY A 160 -13.82 3.66 -21.90
CA GLY A 160 -12.89 3.24 -22.95
C GLY A 160 -12.30 1.83 -22.78
N LEU A 161 -12.57 1.15 -21.66
CA LEU A 161 -12.11 -0.22 -21.47
C LEU A 161 -12.78 -1.15 -22.49
N LYS A 162 -11.96 -1.90 -23.24
CA LYS A 162 -12.39 -2.87 -24.25
C LYS A 162 -12.15 -4.29 -23.74
N LEU A 163 -12.98 -5.24 -24.14
CA LEU A 163 -12.79 -6.67 -23.81
C LEU A 163 -11.43 -7.21 -24.29
N SER A 164 -10.86 -6.65 -25.37
CA SER A 164 -9.52 -7.00 -25.84
C SER A 164 -8.43 -6.79 -24.78
N ALA A 165 -8.64 -5.89 -23.81
CA ALA A 165 -7.71 -5.68 -22.69
C ALA A 165 -7.60 -6.91 -21.78
N LEU A 166 -8.57 -7.84 -21.79
CA LEU A 166 -8.46 -9.10 -21.05
C LEU A 166 -7.25 -9.93 -21.50
N SER A 167 -6.82 -9.80 -22.76
CA SER A 167 -5.60 -10.46 -23.26
C SER A 167 -4.32 -9.99 -22.56
N GLN A 168 -4.34 -8.82 -21.93
CA GLN A 168 -3.21 -8.27 -21.17
C GLN A 168 -3.19 -8.73 -19.71
N ILE A 169 -4.26 -9.39 -19.24
CA ILE A 169 -4.31 -9.99 -17.91
C ILE A 169 -3.41 -11.22 -17.93
N LYS A 170 -2.26 -11.14 -17.25
CA LYS A 170 -1.45 -12.31 -16.94
C LYS A 170 -2.20 -13.12 -15.88
N ILE A 171 -2.81 -14.23 -16.30
CA ILE A 171 -3.28 -15.26 -15.37
C ILE A 171 -2.02 -15.94 -14.82
N LEU A 172 -1.79 -15.81 -13.52
CA LEU A 172 -0.69 -16.44 -12.78
C LEU A 172 -0.94 -17.94 -12.61
#